data_AF-A0A8H5G0P4-F1
#
_entry.id   AF-A0A8H5G0P4-F1
#
_cell.length_a   1.000
_cell.length_b   1.000
_cell.length_c   1.000
_cell.angle_alpha   90.00
_cell.angle_beta   90.00
_cell.angle_gamma   90.00
#
_symmetry.space_group_name_H-M   'P 1'
#
loop_
_entity.id
_entity.type
_entity.pdbx_description
1 polymer ?
#
loop_
_entity_poly.entity_id
_entity_poly.type
_entity_poly.pdbx_seq_one_letter_code
_entity_poly.pdbx_strand_id
1 'polypeptide(L)'
;MSAAASCLELESSRVEGAKTPDESAVPRQNDTKDLSMQHEHEVLEKKLAGIAPPGSSTSIIAVDLDDVLCQTNEAVSEWHNEVYGTKMDISNFYYYYYWKNPFWGTIKETFDKVKDFYKTDKIYQAAPVPGAREGIQTLKDMGFRLIIVTARQEDNADESWEWVSKYFPGLFDSIICTGQFKDAHKTGHEVVTKLSKSQVCYDLGAKLLIDDSSENALQCATATHPTPVLLFGDYEWNKRVSGPNDAHDDMSFNIRFKACGGKEFWKEETLSIPEGVQLWRAKDWSEVIRWARQARVDGRI
;
A
#
# COMPACT_ATOMS: atom_id res chain seq x y z
N MET A 1 -12.23 21.51 -17.01
CA MET A 1 -13.05 22.24 -16.02
C MET A 1 -14.17 21.34 -15.57
N SER A 2 -14.03 20.74 -14.39
CA SER A 2 -15.04 19.86 -13.79
C SER A 2 -15.40 20.43 -12.43
N ALA A 3 -16.67 20.78 -12.25
CA ALA A 3 -17.22 21.33 -11.04
C ALA A 3 -17.46 20.21 -10.02
N ALA A 4 -16.43 19.86 -9.24
CA ALA A 4 -16.54 18.92 -8.13
C ALA A 4 -15.62 19.27 -6.93
N ALA A 5 -15.12 20.51 -6.87
CA ALA A 5 -14.24 20.98 -5.80
C ALA A 5 -14.79 22.28 -5.15
N SER A 6 -16.09 22.34 -4.87
CA SER A 6 -16.70 23.51 -4.23
C SER A 6 -17.71 23.08 -3.18
N CYS A 7 -17.18 22.66 -2.04
CA CYS A 7 -17.85 22.65 -0.74
C CYS A 7 -16.72 22.60 0.30
N LEU A 8 -16.01 23.73 0.48
CA LEU A 8 -15.15 24.11 1.61
C LEU A 8 -14.24 25.27 1.15
N GLU A 9 -14.77 26.49 1.11
CA GLU A 9 -13.94 27.70 1.12
C GLU A 9 -14.07 28.32 2.51
N LEU A 10 -12.99 28.29 3.29
CA LEU A 10 -12.86 29.04 4.53
C LEU A 10 -11.68 30.00 4.41
N GLU A 11 -11.98 31.27 4.67
CA GLU A 11 -11.17 32.45 4.46
C GLU A 11 -9.88 32.44 5.30
N SER A 12 -8.72 32.65 4.66
CA SER A 12 -7.45 32.85 5.35
C SER A 12 -7.25 34.33 5.70
N SER A 13 -7.06 34.66 6.97
CA SER A 13 -6.61 35.99 7.41
C SER A 13 -5.10 36.00 7.68
N ARG A 14 -4.40 36.91 7.01
CA ARG A 14 -2.96 37.19 7.13
C ARG A 14 -2.68 38.02 8.39
N VAL A 15 -1.58 37.71 9.08
CA VAL A 15 -0.87 38.66 9.95
C VAL A 15 0.63 38.60 9.66
N GLU A 16 1.20 39.74 9.29
CA GLU A 16 2.63 39.96 9.05
C GLU A 16 3.39 40.30 10.34
N GLY A 17 4.65 39.86 10.42
CA GLY A 17 5.75 40.63 11.00
C GLY A 17 6.34 40.13 12.33
N ALA A 18 7.58 39.60 12.30
CA ALA A 18 8.77 40.29 12.84
C ALA A 18 10.03 39.38 12.96
N LYS A 19 11.13 39.89 12.37
CA LYS A 19 12.57 39.86 12.74
C LYS A 19 13.30 38.51 12.98
N THR A 20 14.29 38.28 12.13
CA THR A 20 15.42 37.35 12.28
C THR A 20 16.45 37.83 13.32
N PRO A 21 17.10 36.87 14.01
CA PRO A 21 18.53 37.01 14.26
C PRO A 21 19.34 35.72 14.01
N ASP A 22 20.50 35.96 13.39
CA ASP A 22 21.80 35.28 13.48
C ASP A 22 21.97 33.82 13.03
N GLU A 23 22.77 33.65 11.97
CA GLU A 23 23.27 32.40 11.41
C GLU A 23 24.34 31.80 12.33
N SER A 24 23.95 30.79 13.10
CA SER A 24 24.88 29.75 13.54
C SER A 24 24.36 28.41 13.03
N ALA A 25 25.28 27.59 12.50
CA ALA A 25 25.02 26.40 11.70
C ALA A 25 24.12 25.37 12.42
N VAL A 26 22.82 25.50 12.21
CA VAL A 26 21.83 24.45 12.41
C VAL A 26 21.68 23.73 11.06
N PRO A 27 21.99 22.44 10.95
CA PRO A 27 21.71 21.69 9.72
C PRO A 27 20.23 21.90 9.37
N ARG A 28 19.95 22.31 8.12
CA ARG A 28 18.55 22.48 7.69
C ARG A 28 17.89 21.11 7.85
N GLN A 29 16.67 21.06 8.40
CA GLN A 29 15.92 19.80 8.59
C GLN A 29 15.85 18.92 7.33
N ASN A 30 15.98 19.53 6.15
CA ASN A 30 16.06 18.82 4.87
C ASN A 30 17.37 18.03 4.69
N ASP A 31 18.53 18.62 5.05
CA ASP A 31 19.84 17.97 4.89
C ASP A 31 19.95 16.71 5.77
N THR A 32 19.33 16.74 6.94
CA THR A 32 19.33 15.61 7.89
C THR A 32 18.41 14.48 7.44
N LYS A 33 17.26 14.80 6.82
CA LYS A 33 16.34 13.80 6.23
C LYS A 33 16.97 13.12 5.02
N ASP A 34 17.64 13.87 4.15
CA ASP A 34 18.28 13.32 2.95
C ASP A 34 19.42 12.37 3.29
N LEU A 35 20.26 12.71 4.29
CA LEU A 35 21.32 11.82 4.79
C LEU A 35 20.76 10.54 5.44
N SER A 36 19.65 10.64 6.18
CA SER A 36 18.96 9.47 6.77
C SER A 36 18.41 8.54 5.68
N MET A 37 17.79 9.08 4.64
CA MET A 37 17.23 8.32 3.53
C MET A 37 18.32 7.65 2.70
N GLN A 38 19.44 8.33 2.45
CA GLN A 38 20.62 7.75 1.79
C GLN A 38 21.19 6.58 2.59
N HIS A 39 21.31 6.73 3.92
CA HIS A 39 21.77 5.65 4.79
C HIS A 39 20.81 4.44 4.75
N GLU A 40 19.50 4.67 4.82
CA GLU A 40 18.50 3.60 4.72
C GLU A 40 18.55 2.88 3.37
N HIS A 41 18.73 3.63 2.28
CA HIS A 41 18.92 3.07 0.94
C HIS A 41 20.18 2.20 0.87
N GLU A 42 21.33 2.67 1.36
CA GLU A 42 22.56 1.87 1.38
C GLU A 42 22.44 0.59 2.21
N VAL A 43 21.71 0.66 3.33
CA VAL A 43 21.45 -0.48 4.20
C VAL A 43 20.50 -1.48 3.51
N LEU A 44 19.46 -0.99 2.82
CA LEU A 44 18.56 -1.82 2.05
C LEU A 44 19.31 -2.48 0.88
N GLU A 45 20.03 -1.72 0.05
CA GLU A 45 20.89 -2.22 -1.04
C GLU A 45 21.82 -3.34 -0.59
N LYS A 46 22.53 -3.16 0.54
CA LYS A 46 23.42 -4.21 1.09
C LYS A 46 22.65 -5.48 1.48
N LYS A 47 21.41 -5.35 1.97
CA LYS A 47 20.55 -6.50 2.32
C LYS A 47 19.94 -7.13 1.08
N LEU A 48 19.55 -6.32 0.11
CA LEU A 48 19.01 -6.74 -1.17
C LEU A 48 20.06 -7.46 -1.99
N ALA A 49 21.33 -7.08 -1.95
CA ALA A 49 22.42 -7.82 -2.60
C ALA A 49 22.55 -9.27 -2.11
N GLY A 50 22.13 -9.57 -0.86
CA GLY A 50 22.05 -10.94 -0.34
C GLY A 50 20.79 -11.69 -0.78
N ILE A 51 19.73 -10.98 -1.17
CA ILE A 51 18.49 -11.53 -1.71
C ILE A 51 18.68 -11.69 -3.22
N ALA A 52 18.97 -10.62 -3.96
CA ALA A 52 19.23 -10.52 -5.39
C ALA A 52 20.69 -10.11 -5.69
N PRO A 53 21.61 -11.08 -5.84
CA PRO A 53 23.00 -10.74 -6.16
C PRO A 53 23.10 -10.04 -7.53
N PRO A 54 23.94 -9.00 -7.66
CA PRO A 54 24.17 -8.32 -8.93
C PRO A 54 24.60 -9.32 -10.01
N GLY A 55 23.85 -9.39 -11.12
CA GLY A 55 24.10 -10.35 -12.22
C GLY A 55 23.21 -11.60 -12.23
N SER A 56 22.30 -11.75 -11.27
CA SER A 56 21.19 -12.71 -11.36
C SER A 56 20.32 -12.39 -12.58
N SER A 57 20.19 -13.31 -13.53
CA SER A 57 19.32 -13.18 -14.71
C SER A 57 17.82 -13.26 -14.41
N THR A 58 17.45 -13.50 -13.15
CA THR A 58 16.08 -13.76 -12.72
C THR A 58 15.36 -12.46 -12.37
N SER A 59 14.35 -12.09 -13.16
CA SER A 59 13.48 -10.92 -12.94
C SER A 59 12.69 -11.04 -11.64
N ILE A 60 12.55 -9.93 -10.90
CA ILE A 60 11.79 -9.84 -9.65
C ILE A 60 10.39 -9.29 -9.92
N ILE A 61 9.38 -9.90 -9.30
CA ILE A 61 8.03 -9.34 -9.16
C ILE A 61 7.79 -9.06 -7.67
N ALA A 62 7.47 -7.81 -7.35
CA ALA A 62 7.00 -7.40 -6.03
C ALA A 62 5.49 -7.66 -5.93
N VAL A 63 5.05 -8.20 -4.79
CA VAL A 63 3.65 -8.55 -4.56
C VAL A 63 3.22 -8.01 -3.20
N ASP A 64 2.12 -7.28 -3.14
CA ASP A 64 1.54 -6.89 -1.86
C ASP A 64 0.94 -8.10 -1.12
N LEU A 65 0.77 -7.98 0.19
CA LEU A 65 0.22 -9.05 1.02
C LEU A 65 -1.29 -8.90 1.18
N ASP A 66 -1.71 -7.76 1.73
CA ASP A 66 -3.10 -7.51 2.11
C ASP A 66 -3.97 -7.32 0.86
N ASP A 67 -5.08 -8.04 0.80
CA ASP A 67 -6.08 -8.12 -0.27
C ASP A 67 -5.56 -8.46 -1.70
N VAL A 68 -4.27 -8.78 -1.82
CA VAL A 68 -3.64 -9.41 -3.01
C VAL A 68 -3.37 -10.89 -2.79
N LEU A 69 -2.80 -11.24 -1.62
CA LEU A 69 -2.53 -12.62 -1.22
C LEU A 69 -3.44 -13.08 -0.07
N CYS A 70 -3.73 -12.17 0.87
CA CYS A 70 -4.46 -12.43 2.11
C CYS A 70 -5.76 -11.61 2.14
N GLN A 71 -6.92 -12.19 2.45
CA GLN A 71 -8.20 -11.47 2.50
C GLN A 71 -8.34 -10.63 3.79
N THR A 72 -7.49 -9.62 3.93
CA THR A 72 -7.38 -8.81 5.15
C THR A 72 -8.62 -7.99 5.41
N ASN A 73 -9.17 -7.30 4.40
CA ASN A 73 -10.39 -6.51 4.58
C ASN A 73 -11.62 -7.39 4.88
N GLU A 74 -11.66 -8.62 4.38
CA GLU A 74 -12.71 -9.60 4.76
C GLU A 74 -12.63 -9.90 6.26
N ALA A 75 -11.45 -10.27 6.76
CA ALA A 75 -11.23 -10.56 8.19
C ALA A 75 -11.49 -9.35 9.09
N VAL A 76 -11.15 -8.14 8.63
CA VAL A 76 -11.47 -6.88 9.32
C VAL A 76 -12.99 -6.67 9.39
N SER A 77 -13.71 -6.96 8.31
CA SER A 77 -15.17 -6.81 8.28
C SER A 77 -15.87 -7.79 9.23
N GLU A 78 -15.43 -9.04 9.26
CA GLU A 78 -15.94 -10.08 10.16
C GLU A 78 -15.69 -9.69 11.63
N TRP A 79 -14.46 -9.28 11.96
CA TRP A 79 -14.12 -8.79 13.29
C TRP A 79 -14.97 -7.58 13.69
N HIS A 80 -15.14 -6.61 12.79
CA HIS A 80 -15.91 -5.40 13.10
C HIS A 80 -17.39 -5.74 13.38
N ASN A 81 -17.95 -6.71 12.64
CA ASN A 81 -19.30 -7.24 12.86
C ASN A 81 -19.42 -7.96 14.21
N GLU A 82 -18.45 -8.78 14.58
CA GLU A 82 -18.42 -9.49 15.86
C GLU A 82 -18.31 -8.53 17.05
N VAL A 83 -17.42 -7.53 16.97
CA VAL A 83 -17.09 -6.66 18.10
C VAL A 83 -18.08 -5.50 18.28
N TYR A 84 -18.52 -4.90 17.17
CA TYR A 84 -19.35 -3.69 17.20
C TYR A 84 -20.79 -3.91 16.74
N GLY A 85 -21.17 -5.16 16.38
CA GLY A 85 -22.52 -5.49 15.92
C GLY A 85 -22.89 -4.84 14.58
N THR A 86 -21.89 -4.56 13.74
CA THR A 86 -22.11 -3.97 12.41
C THR A 86 -22.58 -4.98 11.38
N LYS A 87 -22.75 -4.52 10.15
CA LYS A 87 -23.12 -5.33 8.98
C LYS A 87 -22.23 -4.98 7.80
N MET A 88 -20.93 -4.97 8.05
CA MET A 88 -19.89 -4.72 7.07
C MET A 88 -19.70 -5.93 6.18
N ASP A 89 -19.48 -5.67 4.90
CA ASP A 89 -18.87 -6.59 3.95
C ASP A 89 -17.80 -5.85 3.13
N ILE A 90 -17.11 -6.59 2.25
CA ILE A 90 -16.02 -6.05 1.43
C ILE A 90 -16.44 -4.83 0.58
N SER A 91 -17.72 -4.73 0.20
CA SER A 91 -18.23 -3.61 -0.62
C SER A 91 -18.35 -2.31 0.16
N ASN A 92 -18.25 -2.36 1.50
CA ASN A 92 -18.31 -1.16 2.34
C ASN A 92 -16.97 -0.44 2.48
N PHE A 93 -15.87 -1.01 1.98
CA PHE A 93 -14.55 -0.37 1.95
C PHE A 93 -14.44 0.52 0.70
N TYR A 94 -15.04 1.71 0.73
CA TYR A 94 -15.06 2.63 -0.41
C TYR A 94 -13.72 3.29 -0.73
N TYR A 95 -12.85 3.43 0.28
CA TYR A 95 -11.55 4.08 0.21
C TYR A 95 -10.51 3.30 1.01
N TYR A 96 -9.24 3.50 0.65
CA TYR A 96 -8.09 2.92 1.35
C TYR A 96 -8.09 3.25 2.85
N TYR A 97 -8.35 4.51 3.21
CA TYR A 97 -8.41 4.91 4.61
C TYR A 97 -9.77 4.58 5.25
N TYR A 98 -9.73 3.75 6.29
CA TYR A 98 -10.92 3.26 6.99
C TYR A 98 -11.86 4.35 7.52
N TRP A 99 -11.37 5.50 7.98
CA TRP A 99 -12.25 6.56 8.48
C TRP A 99 -13.17 7.13 7.39
N LYS A 100 -12.79 7.00 6.12
CA LYS A 100 -13.60 7.41 4.96
C LYS A 100 -14.69 6.38 4.60
N ASN A 101 -14.76 5.26 5.33
CA ASN A 101 -15.71 4.18 5.10
C ASN A 101 -16.81 4.17 6.19
N PRO A 102 -18.03 3.66 5.88
CA PRO A 102 -19.08 3.48 6.88
C PRO A 102 -18.59 2.72 8.11
N PHE A 103 -19.25 2.94 9.25
CA PHE A 103 -19.03 2.26 10.52
C PHE A 103 -17.74 2.58 11.29
N TRP A 104 -16.72 3.16 10.67
CA TRP A 104 -15.43 3.41 11.34
C TRP A 104 -15.44 4.61 12.29
N GLY A 105 -16.18 5.67 11.96
CA GLY A 105 -16.31 6.88 12.78
C GLY A 105 -15.27 7.94 12.44
N THR A 106 -14.91 8.77 13.41
CA THR A 106 -13.85 9.79 13.29
C THR A 106 -12.48 9.15 13.08
N ILE A 107 -11.47 9.96 12.74
CA ILE A 107 -10.09 9.49 12.58
C ILE A 107 -9.60 8.84 13.88
N LYS A 108 -9.87 9.47 15.03
CA LYS A 108 -9.48 8.93 16.34
C LYS A 108 -10.12 7.57 16.61
N GLU A 109 -11.44 7.46 16.43
CA GLU A 109 -12.16 6.18 16.63
C GLU A 109 -11.64 5.09 15.69
N THR A 110 -11.32 5.47 14.45
CA THR A 110 -10.74 4.56 13.46
C THR A 110 -9.38 4.03 13.92
N PHE A 111 -8.48 4.90 14.39
CA PHE A 111 -7.18 4.47 14.93
C PHE A 111 -7.33 3.56 16.15
N ASP A 112 -8.25 3.88 17.07
CA ASP A 112 -8.52 3.04 18.24
C ASP A 112 -9.02 1.64 17.81
N LYS A 113 -9.94 1.56 16.84
CA LYS A 113 -10.42 0.30 16.26
C LYS A 113 -9.33 -0.50 15.55
N VAL A 114 -8.54 0.15 14.70
CA VAL A 114 -7.41 -0.52 14.02
C VAL A 114 -6.45 -1.09 15.06
N LYS A 115 -6.10 -0.31 16.08
CA LYS A 115 -5.26 -0.78 17.18
C LYS A 115 -5.88 -1.99 17.90
N ASP A 116 -7.19 -1.99 18.13
CA ASP A 116 -7.88 -3.12 18.76
C ASP A 116 -7.92 -4.37 17.86
N PHE A 117 -8.07 -4.21 16.55
CA PHE A 117 -7.99 -5.32 15.59
C PHE A 117 -6.61 -5.98 15.61
N TYR A 118 -5.53 -5.20 15.57
CA TYR A 118 -4.15 -5.70 15.60
C TYR A 118 -3.75 -6.34 16.94
N LYS A 119 -4.52 -6.15 18.03
CA LYS A 119 -4.32 -6.93 19.27
C LYS A 119 -4.85 -8.36 19.17
N THR A 120 -5.65 -8.66 18.16
CA THR A 120 -6.17 -9.99 17.89
C THR A 120 -5.26 -10.73 16.90
N ASP A 121 -5.50 -12.03 16.73
CA ASP A 121 -4.83 -12.86 15.72
C ASP A 121 -5.61 -12.98 14.41
N LYS A 122 -6.74 -12.26 14.25
CA LYS A 122 -7.66 -12.37 13.10
C LYS A 122 -6.95 -12.16 11.76
N ILE A 123 -6.01 -11.21 11.69
CA ILE A 123 -5.24 -10.93 10.46
C ILE A 123 -4.38 -12.13 9.99
N TYR A 124 -3.97 -13.00 10.92
CA TYR A 124 -3.21 -14.23 10.65
C TYR A 124 -4.11 -15.46 10.47
N GLN A 125 -5.43 -15.29 10.61
CA GLN A 125 -6.42 -16.32 10.33
C GLN A 125 -7.11 -16.10 8.98
N ALA A 126 -6.99 -14.90 8.42
CA ALA A 126 -7.52 -14.53 7.12
C ALA A 126 -7.15 -15.56 6.03
N ALA A 127 -8.11 -15.89 5.19
CA ALA A 127 -7.94 -16.86 4.12
C ALA A 127 -7.12 -16.25 2.96
N PRO A 128 -6.41 -17.08 2.18
CA PRO A 128 -5.78 -16.61 0.95
C PRO A 128 -6.81 -16.10 -0.06
N VAL A 129 -6.44 -15.08 -0.82
CA VAL A 129 -7.23 -14.61 -1.95
C VAL A 129 -7.39 -15.75 -2.97
N PRO A 130 -8.61 -16.01 -3.50
CA PRO A 130 -8.84 -17.08 -4.46
C PRO A 130 -7.90 -17.00 -5.68
N GLY A 131 -7.27 -18.13 -6.02
CA GLY A 131 -6.32 -18.23 -7.13
C GLY A 131 -4.92 -17.68 -6.84
N ALA A 132 -4.67 -17.10 -5.65
CA ALA A 132 -3.36 -16.52 -5.32
C ALA A 132 -2.25 -17.56 -5.33
N ARG A 133 -2.49 -18.73 -4.72
CA ARG A 133 -1.46 -19.78 -4.63
C ARG A 133 -1.06 -20.28 -6.02
N GLU A 134 -2.04 -20.56 -6.86
CA GLU A 134 -1.82 -21.02 -8.24
C GLU A 134 -1.17 -19.93 -9.11
N GLY A 135 -1.58 -18.66 -8.91
CA GLY A 135 -0.99 -17.51 -9.59
C GLY A 135 0.48 -17.33 -9.24
N ILE A 136 0.80 -17.28 -7.95
CA ILE A 136 2.17 -17.18 -7.45
C ILE A 136 3.03 -18.35 -7.92
N GLN A 137 2.53 -19.59 -7.84
CA GLN A 137 3.24 -20.76 -8.39
C GLN A 137 3.51 -20.58 -9.88
N THR A 138 2.53 -20.12 -10.66
CA THR A 138 2.70 -19.90 -12.10
C THR A 138 3.76 -18.84 -12.39
N LEU A 139 3.79 -17.72 -11.66
CA LEU A 139 4.84 -16.71 -11.81
C LEU A 139 6.23 -17.28 -11.46
N LYS A 140 6.31 -18.11 -10.42
CA LYS A 140 7.55 -18.80 -10.06
C LYS A 140 8.01 -19.78 -11.14
N ASP A 141 7.09 -20.53 -11.74
CA ASP A 141 7.37 -21.48 -12.82
C ASP A 141 7.80 -20.77 -14.11
N MET A 142 7.34 -19.53 -14.32
CA MET A 142 7.87 -18.66 -15.37
C MET A 142 9.32 -18.23 -15.07
N GLY A 143 9.85 -18.49 -13.88
CA GLY A 143 11.21 -18.13 -13.48
C GLY A 143 11.31 -16.71 -12.96
N PHE A 144 10.23 -16.16 -12.38
CA PHE A 144 10.33 -14.93 -11.60
C PHE A 144 10.71 -15.24 -10.15
N ARG A 145 11.43 -14.31 -9.55
CA ARG A 145 11.60 -14.25 -8.10
C ARG A 145 10.50 -13.41 -7.51
N LEU A 146 9.94 -13.87 -6.40
CA LEU A 146 8.76 -13.27 -5.79
C LEU A 146 9.14 -12.76 -4.41
N ILE A 147 8.93 -11.47 -4.20
CA ILE A 147 9.22 -10.77 -2.94
C ILE A 147 7.94 -10.07 -2.51
N ILE A 148 7.57 -10.27 -1.25
CA ILE A 148 6.42 -9.56 -0.68
C ILE A 148 6.87 -8.16 -0.29
N VAL A 149 6.11 -7.14 -0.68
CA VAL A 149 6.33 -5.74 -0.26
C VAL A 149 5.02 -5.21 0.31
N THR A 150 4.94 -5.04 1.63
CA THR A 150 3.69 -4.75 2.36
C THR A 150 3.83 -3.56 3.29
N ALA A 151 2.72 -2.88 3.59
CA ALA A 151 2.65 -1.80 4.58
C ALA A 151 2.44 -2.27 6.03
N ARG A 152 2.42 -3.60 6.28
CA ARG A 152 2.40 -4.13 7.65
C ARG A 152 3.60 -3.63 8.44
N GLN A 153 3.41 -3.46 9.75
CA GLN A 153 4.48 -3.01 10.65
C GLN A 153 5.41 -4.17 11.02
N GLU A 154 6.65 -3.86 11.42
CA GLU A 154 7.67 -4.82 11.88
C GLU A 154 7.14 -5.80 12.92
N ASP A 155 6.40 -5.31 13.91
CA ASP A 155 5.89 -6.12 15.02
C ASP A 155 4.90 -7.21 14.57
N ASN A 156 4.59 -7.28 13.26
CA ASN A 156 3.75 -8.29 12.62
C ASN A 156 4.51 -9.11 11.57
N ALA A 157 5.82 -8.88 11.40
CA ALA A 157 6.60 -9.42 10.30
C ALA A 157 6.80 -10.93 10.44
N ASP A 158 7.18 -11.40 11.64
CA ASP A 158 7.34 -12.81 11.99
C ASP A 158 6.03 -13.58 11.75
N GLU A 159 4.91 -13.14 12.32
CA GLU A 159 3.61 -13.82 12.17
C GLU A 159 3.07 -13.73 10.73
N SER A 160 3.36 -12.63 10.02
CA SER A 160 3.04 -12.52 8.59
C SER A 160 3.86 -13.52 7.78
N TRP A 161 5.13 -13.73 8.12
CA TRP A 161 5.96 -14.73 7.46
C TRP A 161 5.52 -16.17 7.77
N GLU A 162 5.07 -16.45 9.00
CA GLU A 162 4.44 -17.73 9.33
C GLU A 162 3.18 -17.99 8.50
N TRP A 163 2.33 -16.97 8.33
CA TRP A 163 1.15 -17.04 7.47
C TRP A 163 1.54 -17.32 6.01
N VAL A 164 2.54 -16.60 5.48
CA VAL A 164 3.07 -16.81 4.12
C VAL A 164 3.63 -18.22 3.97
N SER A 165 4.40 -18.69 4.94
CA SER A 165 5.00 -20.04 4.93
C SER A 165 3.95 -21.14 4.93
N LYS A 166 2.83 -20.94 5.62
CA LYS A 166 1.69 -21.86 5.65
C LYS A 166 1.00 -21.95 4.29
N TYR A 167 0.69 -20.82 3.65
CA TYR A 167 -0.15 -20.80 2.44
C TYR A 167 0.64 -20.79 1.12
N PHE A 168 1.89 -20.36 1.15
CA PHE A 168 2.79 -20.22 -0.02
C PHE A 168 4.18 -20.85 0.25
N PRO A 169 4.24 -22.11 0.72
CA PRO A 169 5.48 -22.72 1.18
C PRO A 169 6.54 -22.74 0.08
N GLY A 170 7.66 -22.06 0.34
CA GLY A 170 8.80 -22.00 -0.59
C GLY A 170 8.55 -21.21 -1.87
N LEU A 171 7.49 -20.40 -1.95
CA LEU A 171 7.19 -19.61 -3.15
C LEU A 171 7.81 -18.22 -3.12
N PHE A 172 7.85 -17.59 -1.95
CA PHE A 172 8.47 -16.28 -1.74
C PHE A 172 9.87 -16.40 -1.13
N ASP A 173 10.75 -15.47 -1.51
CA ASP A 173 12.12 -15.44 -0.98
C ASP A 173 12.21 -14.64 0.33
N SER A 174 11.42 -13.57 0.45
CA SER A 174 11.44 -12.63 1.58
C SER A 174 10.16 -11.80 1.64
N ILE A 175 9.94 -11.18 2.79
CA ILE A 175 8.92 -10.15 3.02
C ILE A 175 9.60 -8.83 3.41
N ILE A 176 9.17 -7.74 2.79
CA ILE A 176 9.65 -6.39 3.07
C ILE A 176 8.50 -5.55 3.59
N CYS A 177 8.60 -5.12 4.84
CA CYS A 177 7.63 -4.25 5.51
C CYS A 177 8.05 -2.77 5.35
N THR A 178 7.20 -1.97 4.72
CA THR A 178 7.40 -0.53 4.51
C THR A 178 6.67 0.27 5.59
N GLY A 179 7.30 1.27 6.22
CA GLY A 179 6.60 2.11 7.20
C GLY A 179 7.44 3.21 7.86
N GLN A 180 6.81 4.36 8.16
CA GLN A 180 7.43 5.66 8.47
C GLN A 180 8.28 5.76 9.77
N PHE A 181 8.46 4.70 10.57
CA PHE A 181 8.84 4.89 11.98
C PHE A 181 10.09 4.14 12.48
N LYS A 182 10.75 3.28 11.69
CA LYS A 182 11.93 2.54 12.20
C LYS A 182 13.02 2.33 11.15
N ASP A 183 14.27 2.44 11.60
CA ASP A 183 15.46 2.29 10.75
C ASP A 183 15.52 0.88 10.15
N ALA A 184 16.11 0.77 8.96
CA ALA A 184 16.11 -0.49 8.24
C ALA A 184 16.93 -1.56 8.96
N HIS A 185 16.32 -2.68 9.38
CA HIS A 185 17.01 -3.86 9.93
C HIS A 185 16.54 -5.15 9.22
N LYS A 186 17.20 -6.29 9.48
CA LYS A 186 16.88 -7.60 8.87
C LYS A 186 16.93 -8.67 9.93
N THR A 187 15.87 -9.46 10.01
CA THR A 187 15.73 -10.64 10.89
C THR A 187 15.23 -11.79 10.02
N GLY A 188 16.08 -12.78 9.74
CA GLY A 188 15.70 -13.92 8.89
C GLY A 188 15.26 -13.52 7.47
N HIS A 189 13.99 -13.79 7.14
CA HIS A 189 13.36 -13.50 5.84
C HIS A 189 12.71 -12.12 5.77
N GLU A 190 12.75 -11.35 6.86
CA GLU A 190 12.08 -10.07 6.99
C GLU A 190 13.04 -8.91 6.84
N VAL A 191 12.58 -7.89 6.11
CA VAL A 191 13.27 -6.62 5.99
C VAL A 191 12.29 -5.52 6.32
N VAL A 192 12.63 -4.64 7.26
CA VAL A 192 11.81 -3.47 7.60
C VAL A 192 12.55 -2.21 7.14
N THR A 193 11.81 -1.19 6.69
CA THR A 193 12.39 0.06 6.20
C THR A 193 11.40 1.24 6.25
N LYS A 194 11.89 2.49 6.32
CA LYS A 194 11.03 3.69 6.16
C LYS A 194 10.80 4.09 4.71
N LEU A 195 11.47 3.40 3.79
CA LEU A 195 11.30 3.62 2.36
C LEU A 195 9.86 3.30 1.92
N SER A 196 9.35 4.08 0.98
CA SER A 196 8.04 3.82 0.36
C SER A 196 8.09 2.56 -0.50
N LYS A 197 6.93 1.96 -0.79
CA LYS A 197 6.83 0.83 -1.74
C LYS A 197 7.48 1.16 -3.07
N SER A 198 7.31 2.39 -3.57
CA SER A 198 7.95 2.85 -4.80
C SER A 198 9.47 2.78 -4.74
N GLN A 199 10.08 3.25 -3.65
CA GLN A 199 11.52 3.20 -3.49
C GLN A 199 12.01 1.75 -3.33
N VAL A 200 11.32 0.93 -2.54
CA VAL A 200 11.66 -0.50 -2.38
C VAL A 200 11.59 -1.24 -3.71
N CYS A 201 10.56 -1.00 -4.53
CA CYS A 201 10.44 -1.63 -5.85
C CYS A 201 11.57 -1.20 -6.80
N TYR A 202 12.00 0.06 -6.74
CA TYR A 202 13.14 0.54 -7.51
C TYR A 202 14.45 -0.12 -7.06
N ASP A 203 14.73 -0.14 -5.76
CA ASP A 203 15.97 -0.71 -5.19
C ASP A 203 16.03 -2.24 -5.45
N LEU A 204 14.87 -2.91 -5.45
CA LEU A 204 14.77 -4.31 -5.86
C LEU A 204 15.03 -4.56 -7.36
N GLY A 205 14.99 -3.52 -8.19
CA GLY A 205 14.92 -3.67 -9.64
C GLY A 205 13.68 -4.45 -10.09
N ALA A 206 12.57 -4.32 -9.35
CA ALA A 206 11.34 -5.05 -9.62
C ALA A 206 10.80 -4.70 -11.02
N LYS A 207 10.46 -5.73 -11.80
CA LYS A 207 9.87 -5.59 -13.14
C LYS A 207 8.38 -5.30 -13.11
N LEU A 208 7.74 -5.63 -12.00
CA LEU A 208 6.32 -5.48 -11.78
C LEU A 208 6.03 -5.38 -10.29
N LEU A 209 5.08 -4.54 -9.93
CA LEU A 209 4.37 -4.57 -8.65
C LEU A 209 2.93 -5.06 -8.88
N ILE A 210 2.44 -5.94 -8.01
CA ILE A 210 1.02 -6.32 -7.92
C ILE A 210 0.50 -5.82 -6.57
N ASP A 211 -0.42 -4.86 -6.58
CA ASP A 211 -0.87 -4.14 -5.38
C ASP A 211 -2.35 -3.77 -5.55
N ASP A 212 -3.15 -3.80 -4.49
CA ASP A 212 -4.58 -3.49 -4.53
C ASP A 212 -4.86 -2.00 -4.22
N SER A 213 -3.92 -1.27 -3.62
CA SER A 213 -4.07 0.14 -3.31
C SER A 213 -3.83 1.01 -4.54
N SER A 214 -4.82 1.84 -4.87
CA SER A 214 -4.70 2.79 -5.97
C SER A 214 -3.61 3.84 -5.72
N GLU A 215 -3.40 4.22 -4.46
CA GLU A 215 -2.41 5.17 -3.98
C GLU A 215 -1.00 4.62 -4.17
N ASN A 216 -0.75 3.39 -3.71
CA ASN A 216 0.54 2.71 -3.88
C ASN A 216 0.83 2.49 -5.37
N ALA A 217 -0.19 2.07 -6.13
CA ALA A 217 -0.04 1.81 -7.55
C ALA A 217 0.32 3.09 -8.33
N LEU A 218 -0.39 4.19 -8.09
CA LEU A 218 -0.05 5.49 -8.68
C LEU A 218 1.35 5.94 -8.24
N GLN A 219 1.65 5.88 -6.94
CA GLN A 219 2.96 6.28 -6.42
C GLN A 219 4.10 5.53 -7.12
N CYS A 220 3.98 4.21 -7.29
CA CYS A 220 5.01 3.41 -7.95
C CYS A 220 5.08 3.65 -9.45
N ALA A 221 3.93 3.80 -10.12
CA ALA A 221 3.88 3.95 -11.58
C ALA A 221 4.25 5.36 -12.06
N THR A 222 4.13 6.38 -11.21
CA THR A 222 4.45 7.79 -11.55
C THR A 222 5.69 8.34 -10.85
N ALA A 223 6.45 7.50 -10.15
CA ALA A 223 7.71 7.91 -9.53
C ALA A 223 8.76 8.31 -10.58
N THR A 224 9.81 9.01 -10.14
CA THR A 224 10.99 9.33 -10.98
C THR A 224 11.60 8.09 -11.61
N HIS A 225 11.63 6.98 -10.85
CA HIS A 225 11.99 5.66 -11.32
C HIS A 225 10.76 4.75 -11.24
N PRO A 226 9.92 4.72 -12.29
CA PRO A 226 8.63 4.06 -12.21
C PRO A 226 8.79 2.54 -12.29
N THR A 227 8.04 1.84 -11.44
CA THR A 227 7.83 0.39 -11.54
C THR A 227 6.48 0.15 -12.21
N PRO A 228 6.38 -0.69 -13.27
CA PRO A 228 5.10 -1.09 -13.83
C PRO A 228 4.20 -1.73 -12.77
N VAL A 229 2.90 -1.45 -12.78
CA VAL A 229 1.96 -1.93 -11.75
C VAL A 229 0.75 -2.65 -12.36
N LEU A 230 0.38 -3.78 -11.76
CA LEU A 230 -0.96 -4.34 -11.84
C LEU A 230 -1.75 -3.95 -10.59
N LEU A 231 -2.73 -3.06 -10.77
CA LEU A 231 -3.71 -2.73 -9.75
C LEU A 231 -4.68 -3.91 -9.62
N PHE A 232 -4.52 -4.67 -8.54
CA PHE A 232 -5.19 -5.93 -8.30
C PHE A 232 -6.59 -5.74 -7.69
N GLY A 233 -7.52 -6.61 -8.10
CA GLY A 233 -8.88 -6.68 -7.58
C GLY A 233 -9.87 -5.73 -8.26
N ASP A 234 -11.14 -6.08 -8.21
CA ASP A 234 -12.26 -5.16 -8.48
C ASP A 234 -12.86 -4.67 -7.15
N TYR A 235 -12.01 -4.04 -6.34
CA TYR A 235 -12.36 -3.59 -5.00
C TYR A 235 -12.87 -2.15 -5.01
N GLU A 236 -13.76 -1.80 -4.08
CA GLU A 236 -14.28 -0.44 -4.01
C GLU A 236 -13.19 0.59 -3.68
N TRP A 237 -12.28 0.28 -2.76
CA TRP A 237 -11.21 1.20 -2.35
C TRP A 237 -10.21 1.49 -3.46
N ASN A 238 -10.10 0.63 -4.47
CA ASN A 238 -9.17 0.83 -5.58
C ASN A 238 -9.81 1.59 -6.76
N LYS A 239 -11.10 1.92 -6.67
CA LYS A 239 -11.82 2.74 -7.66
C LYS A 239 -11.60 4.24 -7.43
N ARG A 240 -10.97 4.65 -6.32
CA ARG A 240 -10.83 6.03 -5.86
C ARG A 240 -9.48 6.20 -5.17
N VAL A 241 -9.00 7.43 -5.08
CA VAL A 241 -7.75 7.77 -4.40
C VAL A 241 -8.06 8.49 -3.10
N SER A 242 -7.27 8.19 -2.07
CA SER A 242 -7.20 8.94 -0.83
C SER A 242 -5.80 9.51 -0.66
N GLY A 243 -5.72 10.83 -0.45
CA GLY A 243 -4.44 11.51 -0.31
C GLY A 243 -4.02 11.67 1.15
N PRO A 244 -2.73 11.96 1.43
CA PRO A 244 -2.29 12.38 2.75
C PRO A 244 -3.06 13.60 3.29
N ASN A 245 -3.57 14.43 2.40
CA ASN A 245 -4.40 15.57 2.75
C ASN A 245 -5.75 15.18 3.32
N ASP A 246 -6.21 13.93 3.18
CA ASP A 246 -7.50 13.44 3.67
C ASP A 246 -7.50 13.07 5.18
N ALA A 247 -6.40 13.33 5.89
CA ALA A 247 -6.25 13.06 7.32
C ALA A 247 -6.87 14.17 8.21
N HIS A 248 -8.13 14.51 7.95
CA HIS A 248 -8.93 15.47 8.71
C HIS A 248 -10.35 14.91 8.95
N ASP A 249 -10.96 15.21 10.10
CA ASP A 249 -12.19 14.52 10.56
C ASP A 249 -13.40 14.75 9.65
N ASP A 250 -13.47 15.88 8.95
CA ASP A 250 -14.47 16.18 7.93
C ASP A 250 -14.43 15.25 6.71
N MET A 251 -13.31 14.55 6.49
CA MET A 251 -13.23 13.47 5.50
C MET A 251 -13.74 12.12 6.01
N SER A 252 -14.07 12.00 7.30
CA SER A 252 -14.72 10.78 7.80
C SER A 252 -16.08 10.57 7.15
N PHE A 253 -16.45 9.31 6.91
CA PHE A 253 -17.66 8.97 6.14
C PHE A 253 -18.91 9.68 6.67
N ASN A 254 -19.15 9.61 7.98
CA ASN A 254 -20.36 10.15 8.59
C ASN A 254 -20.43 11.68 8.48
N ILE A 255 -19.31 12.36 8.67
CA ILE A 255 -19.25 13.82 8.61
C ILE A 255 -19.42 14.28 7.16
N ARG A 256 -18.67 13.67 6.25
CA ARG A 256 -18.73 13.96 4.82
C ARG A 256 -20.11 13.68 4.22
N PHE A 257 -20.69 12.51 4.52
CA PHE A 257 -22.02 12.12 4.04
C PHE A 257 -23.10 13.12 4.48
N LYS A 258 -23.04 13.58 5.73
CA LYS A 258 -23.94 14.61 6.24
C LYS A 258 -23.70 15.96 5.56
N ALA A 259 -22.45 16.38 5.39
CA ALA A 259 -22.10 17.63 4.70
C ALA A 259 -22.57 17.64 3.24
N CYS A 260 -22.53 16.49 2.57
CA CYS A 260 -23.04 16.29 1.22
C CYS A 260 -24.57 16.14 1.13
N GLY A 261 -25.30 16.34 2.24
CA GLY A 261 -26.77 16.23 2.27
C GLY A 261 -27.30 14.81 2.01
N GLY A 262 -26.53 13.78 2.38
CA GLY A 262 -26.88 12.37 2.16
C GLY A 262 -26.63 11.86 0.74
N LYS A 263 -25.90 12.61 -0.09
CA LYS A 263 -25.48 12.15 -1.42
C LYS A 263 -24.36 11.11 -1.29
N GLU A 264 -24.43 10.09 -2.14
CA GLU A 264 -23.44 9.02 -2.25
C GLU A 264 -22.20 9.51 -3.02
N PHE A 265 -21.44 10.44 -2.43
CA PHE A 265 -20.29 11.12 -3.07
C PHE A 265 -19.25 10.15 -3.66
N TRP A 266 -19.11 8.96 -3.08
CA TRP A 266 -18.21 7.92 -3.59
C TRP A 266 -18.64 7.39 -4.97
N LYS A 267 -19.90 7.53 -5.39
CA LYS A 267 -20.32 7.13 -6.75
C LYS A 267 -19.86 8.10 -7.83
N GLU A 268 -19.50 9.33 -7.47
CA GLU A 268 -19.05 10.37 -8.41
C GLU A 268 -17.51 10.43 -8.51
N GLU A 269 -16.81 9.91 -7.51
CA GLU A 269 -15.35 9.89 -7.47
C GLU A 269 -14.78 8.65 -8.15
N THR A 270 -13.74 8.85 -8.96
CA THR A 270 -13.08 7.78 -9.71
C THR A 270 -11.58 7.98 -9.78
N LEU A 271 -10.83 6.88 -9.78
CA LEU A 271 -9.40 6.84 -10.06
C LEU A 271 -9.16 7.25 -11.52
N SER A 272 -8.44 8.33 -11.73
CA SER A 272 -7.94 8.75 -13.04
C SER A 272 -6.50 8.30 -13.20
N ILE A 273 -6.24 7.37 -14.11
CA ILE A 273 -4.89 6.92 -14.44
C ILE A 273 -4.35 7.88 -15.52
N PRO A 274 -3.22 8.58 -15.28
CA PRO A 274 -2.67 9.49 -16.28
C PRO A 274 -2.26 8.73 -17.55
N GLU A 275 -2.41 9.38 -18.71
CA GLU A 275 -2.05 8.78 -19.99
C GLU A 275 -0.54 8.46 -20.04
N GLY A 276 -0.20 7.29 -20.59
CA GLY A 276 1.18 6.83 -20.71
C GLY A 276 1.78 6.20 -19.45
N VAL A 277 1.06 6.19 -18.33
CA VAL A 277 1.51 5.52 -17.10
C VAL A 277 1.39 4.00 -17.25
N GLN A 278 2.44 3.27 -16.86
CA GLN A 278 2.50 1.80 -16.90
C GLN A 278 1.72 1.18 -15.73
N LEU A 279 0.41 1.37 -15.72
CA LEU A 279 -0.50 0.87 -14.70
C LEU A 279 -1.72 0.26 -15.37
N TRP A 280 -1.95 -1.03 -15.11
CA TRP A 280 -3.10 -1.77 -15.64
C TRP A 280 -3.90 -2.39 -14.51
N ARG A 281 -5.19 -2.65 -14.73
CA ARG A 281 -6.03 -3.36 -13.77
C ARG A 281 -6.04 -4.86 -14.06
N ALA A 282 -6.09 -5.66 -13.00
CA ALA A 282 -6.35 -7.10 -13.07
C ALA A 282 -7.35 -7.46 -11.97
N LYS A 283 -8.55 -7.92 -12.34
CA LYS A 283 -9.62 -8.15 -11.36
C LYS A 283 -9.35 -9.32 -10.41
N ASP A 284 -8.52 -10.27 -10.84
CA ASP A 284 -8.20 -11.51 -10.13
C ASP A 284 -6.86 -12.08 -10.63
N TRP A 285 -6.41 -13.16 -9.99
CA TRP A 285 -5.17 -13.84 -10.34
C TRP A 285 -5.17 -14.45 -11.76
N SER A 286 -6.33 -14.81 -12.32
CA SER A 286 -6.38 -15.30 -13.70
C SER A 286 -5.99 -14.21 -14.71
N GLU A 287 -6.42 -12.96 -14.45
CA GLU A 287 -6.05 -11.81 -15.26
C GLU A 287 -4.59 -11.38 -15.06
N VAL A 288 -4.08 -11.47 -13.84
CA VAL A 288 -2.64 -11.26 -13.55
C VAL A 288 -1.80 -12.21 -14.40
N ILE A 289 -2.11 -13.51 -14.39
CA ILE A 289 -1.35 -14.51 -15.15
C ILE A 289 -1.48 -14.32 -16.66
N ARG A 290 -2.69 -13.99 -17.15
CA ARG A 290 -2.90 -13.66 -18.57
C ARG A 290 -2.05 -12.47 -18.98
N TRP A 291 -2.01 -11.41 -18.16
CA TRP A 291 -1.19 -10.24 -18.42
C TRP A 291 0.30 -10.58 -18.40
N ALA A 292 0.77 -11.31 -17.38
CA ALA A 292 2.18 -11.66 -17.23
C ALA A 292 2.71 -12.52 -18.40
N ARG A 293 1.92 -13.49 -18.85
CA ARG A 293 2.27 -14.30 -20.04
C ARG A 293 2.42 -13.44 -21.28
N GLN A 294 1.47 -12.52 -21.52
CA GLN A 294 1.54 -11.63 -22.67
C GLN A 294 2.73 -10.66 -22.56
N ALA A 295 2.91 -10.04 -21.39
CA ALA A 295 4.00 -9.11 -21.13
C ALA A 295 5.37 -9.76 -21.34
N ARG A 296 5.55 -11.04 -20.98
CA ARG A 296 6.77 -11.79 -21.28
C ARG A 296 6.98 -12.03 -22.78
N VAL A 297 5.94 -12.38 -23.52
CA VAL A 297 6.00 -12.53 -24.99
C VAL A 297 6.39 -11.20 -25.65
N ASP A 298 5.89 -10.08 -25.12
CA ASP A 298 6.19 -8.74 -25.60
C ASP A 298 7.57 -8.21 -25.13
N GLY A 299 8.30 -8.97 -24.29
CA GLY A 299 9.58 -8.55 -23.72
C GLY A 299 9.48 -7.42 -22.68
N ARG A 300 8.31 -7.22 -22.07
CA ARG A 300 8.07 -6.20 -21.04
C ARG A 300 8.53 -6.61 -19.64
N ILE A 301 8.50 -7.92 -19.33
CA ILE A 301 8.92 -8.50 -18.04
C ILE A 301 9.74 -9.78 -18.21
#